data_AF-A0A850NSN6-F1
#
_entry.id   AF-A0A850NSN6-F1
#
_cell.length_a   1.000
_cell.length_b   1.000
_cell.length_c   1.000
_cell.angle_alpha   90.00
_cell.angle_beta   90.00
_cell.angle_gamma   90.00
#
_symmetry.space_group_name_H-M   'P 1'
#
loop_
_entity.id
_entity.type
_entity.pdbx_description
1 polymer ?
#
loop_
_entity_poly.entity_id
_entity_poly.type
_entity_poly.pdbx_seq_one_letter_code
_entity_poly.pdbx_strand_id
1 'polypeptide(L)' 'AKLSFKDKHALETLLKQIEALTAQIEALRATLADPGLYGRDAGAFARSSAALEQAEAAREAAEERWLELEIQRESLG' A
#
# COMPACT_ATOMS: atom_id res chain seq x y z
N ALA A 1 -8.99 18.56 21.92
CA ALA A 1 -7.61 19.08 21.84
C ALA A 1 -7.16 19.18 20.38
N LYS A 2 -6.20 20.06 20.07
CA LYS A 2 -5.77 20.36 18.69
C LYS A 2 -4.71 19.32 18.25
N LEU A 3 -4.88 18.70 17.07
CA LEU A 3 -3.88 17.79 16.48
C LEU A 3 -2.46 18.33 16.61
N SER A 4 -1.51 17.48 17.01
CA SER A 4 -0.10 17.85 16.94
C SER A 4 0.35 17.88 15.48
N PHE A 5 1.35 18.70 15.17
CA PHE A 5 1.96 18.77 13.84
C PHE A 5 2.49 17.40 13.37
N LYS A 6 2.95 16.58 14.32
CA LYS A 6 3.47 15.23 14.07
C LYS A 6 2.38 14.29 13.57
N ASP A 7 1.16 14.40 14.09
CA ASP A 7 0.05 13.50 13.74
C ASP A 7 -0.50 13.81 12.35
N LYS A 8 -0.61 15.10 12.01
CA LYS A 8 -0.99 15.53 10.65
C LYS A 8 0.03 15.05 9.61
N HIS A 9 1.32 15.22 9.90
CA HIS A 9 2.37 14.77 9.01
C HIS A 9 2.39 13.24 8.83
N ALA A 10 2.12 12.49 9.92
CA ALA A 10 2.02 11.04 9.85
C ALA A 10 0.86 10.58 8.96
N LEU A 11 -0.33 11.19 9.11
CA LEU A 11 -1.50 10.89 8.28
C LEU A 11 -1.28 11.22 6.80
N GLU A 12 -0.69 12.38 6.49
CA GLU A 12 -0.33 12.76 5.12
C GLU A 12 0.69 11.81 4.49
N THR A 13 1.65 11.34 5.29
CA THR A 13 2.68 10.38 4.84
C THR A 13 2.06 9.02 4.53
N LEU A 14 1.20 8.52 5.41
CA LEU A 14 0.48 7.26 5.22
C LEU A 14 -0.41 7.31 3.99
N LEU A 15 -1.12 8.42 3.76
CA LEU A 15 -1.94 8.58 2.56
C LEU A 15 -1.10 8.46 1.28
N LYS A 16 0.03 9.17 1.20
CA LYS A 16 0.94 9.08 0.05
C LYS A 16 1.52 7.67 -0.13
N GLN A 17 1.80 6.98 0.97
CA GLN A 17 2.28 5.61 0.94
C GLN A 17 1.21 4.65 0.39
N ILE A 18 -0.05 4.78 0.83
CA ILE A 18 -1.18 3.98 0.33
C ILE A 18 -1.41 4.22 -1.16
N GLU A 19 -1.36 5.48 -1.62
CA GLU A 19 -1.48 5.83 -3.04
C GLU A 19 -0.36 5.19 -3.88
N ALA A 20 0.89 5.26 -3.42
CA ALA A 20 2.04 4.66 -4.09
C ALA A 20 1.93 3.13 -4.16
N LEU A 21 1.54 2.48 -3.06
CA LEU A 21 1.32 1.03 -3.01
C LEU A 21 0.17 0.60 -3.93
N THR A 22 -0.90 1.39 -3.99
CA THR A 22 -2.03 1.13 -4.89
C THR A 22 -1.58 1.17 -6.36
N ALA A 23 -0.81 2.20 -6.75
CA ALA A 23 -0.26 2.28 -8.10
C ALA A 23 0.68 1.11 -8.42
N GLN A 24 1.51 0.69 -7.46
CA GLN A 24 2.39 -0.46 -7.60
C GLN A 24 1.60 -1.77 -7.80
N ILE A 25 0.55 -1.98 -7.01
CA ILE A 25 -0.33 -3.16 -7.09
C ILE A 25 -0.99 -3.25 -8.47
N GLU A 26 -1.52 -2.14 -8.98
CA GLU A 26 -2.15 -2.12 -10.31
C GLU A 26 -1.13 -2.42 -11.43
N ALA A 27 0.09 -1.90 -11.34
CA ALA A 27 1.15 -2.22 -12.30
C ALA A 27 1.58 -3.70 -12.26
N LEU A 28 1.67 -4.28 -11.05
CA LEU A 28 1.99 -5.70 -10.87
C LEU A 28 0.87 -6.60 -11.38
N ARG A 29 -0.39 -6.26 -11.10
CA ARG A 29 -1.56 -6.96 -11.64
C ARG A 29 -1.60 -6.90 -13.15
N ALA A 30 -1.33 -5.75 -13.77
CA ALA A 30 -1.24 -5.61 -15.21
C ALA A 30 -0.12 -6.48 -15.81
N THR A 31 1.02 -6.60 -15.11
CA THR A 31 2.12 -7.48 -15.53
C THR A 31 1.70 -8.95 -15.46
N LEU A 32 1.07 -9.37 -14.36
CA LEU A 32 0.62 -10.76 -14.15
C LEU A 32 -0.56 -11.14 -15.05
N ALA A 33 -1.30 -10.16 -15.57
CA ALA A 33 -2.38 -10.38 -16.52
C ALA A 33 -1.89 -10.74 -17.93
N ASP A 34 -0.59 -10.62 -18.24
CA ASP A 34 -0.02 -11.09 -19.51
C ASP A 34 -0.02 -12.64 -19.55
N PRO A 35 -0.87 -13.29 -20.37
CA PRO A 35 -0.96 -14.74 -20.42
C PRO A 35 0.30 -15.41 -20.98
N GLY A 36 1.14 -14.66 -21.71
CA GLY A 36 2.42 -15.13 -22.23
C GLY A 36 3.58 -15.00 -21.26
N LEU A 37 3.41 -14.27 -20.15
CA LEU A 37 4.51 -13.95 -19.23
C LEU A 37 5.13 -15.22 -18.65
N TYR A 38 4.33 -16.16 -18.16
CA TYR A 38 4.86 -17.38 -17.55
C TYR A 38 5.68 -18.23 -18.53
N GLY A 39 5.21 -18.34 -19.78
CA GLY A 39 5.92 -19.09 -20.83
C GLY A 39 7.20 -18.40 -21.30
N ARG A 40 7.21 -17.06 -21.32
CA ARG A 40 8.38 -16.25 -21.73
C ARG A 40 9.41 -16.11 -20.61
N ASP A 41 8.96 -15.87 -19.38
CA ASP A 41 9.78 -15.64 -18.20
C ASP A 41 9.02 -15.98 -16.90
N ALA A 42 9.07 -17.25 -16.51
CA ALA A 42 8.50 -17.74 -15.25
C ALA A 42 9.13 -17.07 -14.02
N GLY A 43 10.39 -16.61 -14.10
CA GLY A 43 11.08 -15.90 -13.03
C GLY A 43 10.48 -14.51 -12.81
N ALA A 44 10.15 -13.80 -13.88
CA ALA A 44 9.44 -12.53 -13.81
C ALA A 44 8.05 -12.71 -13.21
N PHE A 45 7.30 -13.74 -13.63
CA PHE A 45 6.00 -14.07 -13.04
C PHE A 45 6.11 -14.28 -11.53
N ALA A 46 7.02 -15.16 -11.08
CA ALA A 46 7.20 -15.45 -9.65
C ALA A 46 7.58 -14.21 -8.84
N ARG A 47 8.50 -13.37 -9.36
CA ARG A 47 8.89 -12.11 -8.71
C ARG A 47 7.72 -11.12 -8.64
N SER A 48 6.96 -10.99 -9.71
CA SER A 48 5.79 -10.09 -9.74
C SER A 48 4.68 -10.57 -8.82
N SER A 49 4.44 -11.88 -8.70
CA SER A 49 3.47 -12.44 -7.73
C SER A 49 3.90 -12.19 -6.29
N ALA A 50 5.16 -12.44 -5.95
CA ALA A 50 5.67 -12.19 -4.60
C ALA A 50 5.66 -10.69 -4.25
N ALA A 51 6.00 -9.83 -5.21
CA ALA A 51 5.92 -8.38 -5.04
C ALA A 51 4.47 -7.90 -4.86
N LEU A 52 3.50 -8.53 -5.54
CA LEU A 52 2.09 -8.18 -5.42
C LEU A 52 1.59 -8.50 -4.01
N GLU A 53 1.85 -9.70 -3.50
CA GLU A 53 1.48 -10.12 -2.15
C GLU A 53 2.07 -9.17 -1.08
N GLN A 54 3.36 -8.82 -1.21
CA GLN A 54 4.02 -7.88 -0.30
C GLN A 54 3.40 -6.48 -0.37
N ALA A 55 3.09 -5.99 -1.57
CA ALA A 55 2.50 -4.67 -1.74
C ALA A 55 1.07 -4.61 -1.19
N GLU A 56 0.27 -5.66 -1.39
CA GLU A 56 -1.09 -5.77 -0.83
C GLU A 56 -1.05 -5.78 0.71
N ALA A 57 -0.19 -6.60 1.32
CA ALA A 57 -0.01 -6.64 2.77
C ALA A 57 0.49 -5.31 3.34
N ALA A 58 1.42 -4.65 2.65
CA ALA A 58 1.92 -3.33 3.05
C ALA A 58 0.83 -2.24 2.95
N ARG A 59 -0.07 -2.33 1.95
CA ARG A 59 -1.17 -1.39 1.80
C ARG A 59 -2.17 -1.54 2.93
N GLU A 60 -2.58 -2.77 3.23
CA GLU A 60 -3.48 -3.09 4.33
C GLU A 60 -2.92 -2.58 5.67
N ALA A 61 -1.65 -2.88 5.98
CA ALA A 61 -1.02 -2.39 7.21
C ALA A 61 -0.96 -0.85 7.29
N ALA A 62 -0.77 -0.16 6.15
CA ALA A 62 -0.79 1.29 6.10
C ALA A 62 -2.20 1.87 6.29
N GLU A 63 -3.22 1.23 5.71
CA GLU A 63 -4.64 1.57 5.87
C GLU A 63 -5.09 1.39 7.33
N GLU A 64 -4.74 0.26 7.97
CA GLU A 64 -4.99 0.02 9.39
C GLU A 64 -4.33 1.08 10.26
N ARG A 65 -3.05 1.38 10.00
CA ARG A 65 -2.31 2.40 10.75
C ARG A 65 -2.92 3.78 10.60
N TRP A 66 -3.42 4.11 9.41
CA TRP A 66 -4.10 5.37 9.15
C TRP A 66 -5.40 5.46 9.97
N LEU A 67 -6.20 4.39 9.97
CA LEU A 67 -7.43 4.30 10.76
C LEU A 67 -7.17 4.45 12.27
N GLU A 68 -6.15 3.77 12.80
CA GLU A 68 -5.73 3.90 14.20
C GLU A 68 -5.41 5.35 14.58
N LEU A 69 -4.66 6.05 13.72
CA LEU A 69 -4.30 7.46 13.96
C LEU A 69 -5.52 8.38 13.88
N GLU A 70 -6.47 8.11 12.99
CA GLU A 70 -7.73 8.85 12.91
C GLU A 70 -8.60 8.65 14.17
N ILE A 71 -8.68 7.43 14.69
CA ILE A 71 -9.39 7.14 15.95
C ILE A 71 -8.71 7.87 17.12
N GLN A 72 -7.37 7.81 17.22
CA GLN A 72 -6.62 8.54 18.25
C GLN A 72 -6.86 10.05 18.15
N ARG A 73 -6.89 10.57 16.92
CA ARG A 73 -7.16 11.98 16.63
C ARG A 73 -8.55 12.39 17.10
N GLU A 74 -9.56 11.59 16.80
CA GLU A 74 -10.94 11.83 17.23
C GLU A 74 -11.05 11.79 18.76
N SER A 75 -10.44 10.81 19.42
CA SER A 75 -10.47 10.67 20.88
C SER A 75 -9.75 11.80 21.62
N LEU A 76 -8.80 12.48 20.98
CA LEU A 76 -8.09 13.62 21.54
C LEU A 76 -8.78 14.96 21.22
N GLY A 77 -9.73 14.98 20.29
CA GLY A 77 -10.51 16.14 19.85
C GLY A 77 -11.44 16.65 20.93
#